data_AF-A0A8T3Z7J8-F1
#
_entry.id   AF-A0A8T3Z7J8-F1
#
_cell.length_a   1.000
_cell.length_b   1.000
_cell.length_c   1.000
_cell.angle_alpha   90.00
_cell.angle_beta   90.00
_cell.angle_gamma   90.00
#
_symmetry.space_group_name_H-M   'P 1'
#
loop_
_entity.id
_entity.type
_entity.pdbx_description
1 polymer ?
#
loop_
_entity_poly.entity_id
_entity_poly.type
_entity_poly.pdbx_seq_one_letter_code
_entity_poly.pdbx_strand_id
1 'polypeptide(L)'
;YQIREWKLKDLMEAEDVAGVVSGLEGTDYAPILAEAMATYNETGSIGAFESALDNNVTETAKKISLKNQFGIGPMIGFLSRKEKEIKNLKIIVRGKREEGFTPAMIKEMLV
;
A
#
# COMPACT_ATOMS: atom_id res chain seq x y z
N TYR A 1 9.03 2.27 -11.38
CA TYR A 1 9.32 1.38 -12.52
C TYR A 1 8.10 0.48 -12.76
N GLN A 2 7.70 0.17 -14.00
CA GLN A 2 6.62 -0.80 -14.25
C GLN A 2 7.19 -2.23 -14.29
N ILE A 3 6.61 -3.16 -13.53
CA ILE A 3 6.97 -4.58 -13.60
C ILE A 3 6.49 -5.12 -14.95
N ARG A 4 7.37 -5.80 -15.69
CA ARG A 4 7.05 -6.35 -17.01
C ARG A 4 6.05 -7.50 -16.88
N GLU A 5 5.19 -7.67 -17.88
CA GLU A 5 4.12 -8.68 -17.86
C GLU A 5 4.65 -10.11 -17.65
N TRP A 6 5.75 -10.48 -18.30
CA TRP A 6 6.36 -11.81 -18.10
C TRP A 6 6.76 -12.04 -16.65
N LYS A 7 7.35 -11.02 -16.00
CA LYS A 7 7.76 -11.10 -14.60
C LYS A 7 6.54 -11.21 -13.67
N LEU A 8 5.42 -10.59 -14.03
CA LEU A 8 4.16 -10.80 -13.31
C LEU A 8 3.66 -12.25 -13.43
N LYS A 9 3.80 -12.88 -14.61
CA LYS A 9 3.45 -14.30 -14.79
C LYS A 9 4.33 -15.20 -13.92
N ASP A 10 5.65 -14.95 -13.92
CA ASP A 10 6.58 -15.70 -13.06
C ASP A 10 6.21 -15.56 -11.58
N LEU A 11 5.84 -14.35 -11.12
CA LEU A 11 5.40 -14.13 -9.74
C LEU A 11 4.08 -14.83 -9.40
N MET A 12 3.19 -15.03 -10.39
CA MET A 12 1.94 -15.78 -10.19
C MET A 12 2.18 -17.29 -10.04
N GLU A 13 3.31 -17.79 -10.52
CA GLU A 13 3.73 -19.19 -10.40
C GLU A 13 4.55 -19.47 -9.13
N ALA A 14 4.83 -18.45 -8.32
CA ALA A 14 5.55 -18.62 -7.06
C ALA A 14 4.77 -19.50 -6.07
N GLU A 15 5.49 -20.39 -5.38
CA GLU A 15 4.89 -21.36 -4.43
C GLU A 15 4.34 -20.69 -3.16
N ASP A 16 4.96 -19.59 -2.73
CA ASP A 16 4.59 -18.88 -1.51
C ASP A 16 4.87 -17.36 -1.61
N VAL A 17 4.43 -16.64 -0.56
CA VAL A 17 4.61 -15.19 -0.47
C VAL A 17 6.08 -14.78 -0.45
N ALA A 18 6.95 -15.59 0.17
CA ALA A 18 8.38 -15.33 0.20
C ALA A 18 8.97 -15.38 -1.21
N GLY A 19 8.57 -16.37 -2.03
CA GLY A 19 8.92 -16.50 -3.43
C GLY A 19 8.47 -15.30 -4.27
N VAL A 20 7.28 -14.75 -4.01
CA VAL A 20 6.83 -13.50 -4.65
C VAL A 20 7.75 -12.33 -4.29
N VAL A 21 8.09 -12.16 -3.00
CA VAL A 21 8.95 -11.05 -2.55
C VAL A 21 10.37 -11.18 -3.11
N SER A 22 10.97 -12.37 -3.07
CA SER A 22 12.27 -12.64 -3.67
C SER A 22 12.24 -12.46 -5.20
N GLY A 23 11.16 -12.88 -5.86
CA GLY A 23 10.99 -12.69 -7.30
C GLY A 23 11.00 -11.21 -7.71
N LEU A 24 10.64 -10.28 -6.81
CA LEU A 24 10.68 -8.85 -7.04
C LEU A 24 12.07 -8.21 -6.90
N GLU A 25 13.11 -8.99 -6.62
CA GLU A 25 14.50 -8.50 -6.60
C GLU A 25 14.87 -7.71 -7.87
N GLY A 26 15.68 -6.69 -7.67
CA GLY A 26 16.05 -5.71 -8.69
C GLY A 26 14.98 -4.66 -9.01
N THR A 27 13.84 -4.67 -8.31
CA THR A 27 12.82 -3.61 -8.40
C THR A 27 12.81 -2.74 -7.14
N ASP A 28 12.27 -1.52 -7.27
CA ASP A 28 12.06 -0.61 -6.14
C ASP A 28 11.09 -1.19 -5.07
N TYR A 29 10.32 -2.23 -5.42
CA TYR A 29 9.34 -2.86 -4.53
C TYR A 29 9.96 -3.90 -3.59
N ALA A 30 11.08 -4.53 -3.97
CA ALA A 30 11.74 -5.55 -3.15
C ALA A 30 12.03 -5.09 -1.72
N PRO A 31 12.71 -3.95 -1.48
CA PRO A 31 12.99 -3.53 -0.10
C PRO A 31 11.73 -3.19 0.69
N ILE A 32 10.71 -2.62 0.04
CA ILE A 32 9.44 -2.24 0.69
C ILE A 32 8.70 -3.47 1.18
N LEU A 33 8.60 -4.51 0.34
CA LEU A 33 7.89 -5.73 0.68
C LEU A 33 8.72 -6.63 1.61
N ALA A 34 10.04 -6.63 1.49
CA ALA A 34 10.92 -7.34 2.42
C ALA A 34 10.81 -6.82 3.86
N GLU A 35 10.65 -5.52 4.05
CA GLU A 35 10.38 -4.95 5.39
C GLU A 35 9.02 -5.40 5.92
N ALA A 36 8.00 -5.41 5.07
CA ALA A 36 6.65 -5.86 5.42
C ALA A 36 6.54 -7.38 5.71
N MET A 37 7.49 -8.19 5.23
CA MET A 37 7.54 -9.63 5.51
C MET A 37 7.60 -9.94 7.01
N ALA A 38 8.26 -9.10 7.82
CA ALA A 38 8.31 -9.29 9.26
C ALA A 38 6.91 -9.24 9.89
N THR A 39 6.14 -8.20 9.58
CA THR A 39 4.75 -8.06 10.05
C THR A 39 3.84 -9.15 9.47
N TYR A 40 4.05 -9.56 8.22
CA TYR A 40 3.31 -10.67 7.63
C TYR A 40 3.58 -11.99 8.38
N ASN A 41 4.84 -12.31 8.69
CA ASN A 41 5.20 -13.53 9.39
C ASN A 41 4.63 -13.58 10.82
N GLU A 42 4.49 -12.43 11.49
CA GLU A 42 3.90 -12.33 12.82
C GLU A 42 2.36 -12.45 12.80
N THR A 43 1.71 -11.85 11.81
CA THR A 43 0.25 -11.68 11.78
C THR A 43 -0.49 -12.63 10.84
N GLY A 44 0.21 -13.21 9.87
CA GLY A 44 -0.36 -13.93 8.73
C GLY A 44 -1.16 -13.07 7.76
N SER A 45 -1.17 -11.74 7.94
CA SER A 45 -2.06 -10.83 7.21
C SER A 45 -1.40 -10.20 5.99
N ILE A 46 -2.02 -10.37 4.81
CA ILE A 46 -1.62 -9.71 3.56
C ILE A 46 -1.71 -8.18 3.67
N GLY A 47 -2.54 -7.67 4.60
CA GLY A 47 -2.70 -6.23 4.84
C GLY A 47 -1.38 -5.51 5.21
N ALA A 48 -0.38 -6.24 5.70
CA ALA A 48 0.96 -5.70 5.92
C ALA A 48 1.59 -5.18 4.61
N PHE A 49 1.47 -5.93 3.52
CA PHE A 49 1.98 -5.53 2.21
C PHE A 49 1.17 -4.41 1.59
N GLU A 50 -0.17 -4.46 1.70
CA GLU A 50 -1.05 -3.39 1.21
C GLU A 50 -0.71 -2.07 1.88
N SER A 51 -0.53 -2.07 3.21
CA SER A 51 -0.16 -0.89 3.99
C SER A 51 1.21 -0.35 3.57
N ALA A 52 2.21 -1.22 3.38
CA ALA A 52 3.54 -0.82 2.94
C ALA A 52 3.52 -0.16 1.55
N LEU A 53 2.74 -0.71 0.60
CA LEU A 53 2.58 -0.16 -0.73
C LEU A 53 1.83 1.18 -0.73
N ASP A 54 0.72 1.28 0.00
CA ASP A 54 -0.04 2.53 0.14
C ASP A 54 0.80 3.65 0.79
N ASN A 55 1.60 3.30 1.79
CA ASN A 55 2.56 4.22 2.42
C ASN A 55 3.62 4.69 1.41
N ASN A 56 4.16 3.78 0.59
CA ASN A 56 5.13 4.15 -0.44
C ASN A 56 4.55 5.12 -1.48
N VAL A 57 3.30 4.92 -1.92
CA VAL A 57 2.61 5.85 -2.83
C VAL A 57 2.46 7.23 -2.17
N THR A 58 2.00 7.27 -0.92
CA THR A 58 1.79 8.51 -0.17
C THR A 58 3.11 9.28 0.04
N GLU A 59 4.18 8.59 0.44
CA GLU A 59 5.50 9.19 0.64
C GLU A 59 6.11 9.65 -0.68
N THR A 60 5.86 8.94 -1.78
CA THR A 60 6.28 9.38 -3.12
C THR A 60 5.56 10.67 -3.52
N ALA A 61 4.24 10.73 -3.35
CA ALA A 61 3.46 11.94 -3.65
C ALA A 61 3.91 13.13 -2.79
N LYS A 62 4.19 12.90 -1.51
CA LYS A 62 4.72 13.91 -0.58
C LYS A 62 6.11 14.40 -1.01
N LYS A 63 7.02 13.50 -1.40
CA LYS A 63 8.34 13.87 -1.92
C LYS A 63 8.22 14.73 -3.19
N ILE A 64 7.33 14.38 -4.12
CA ILE A 64 7.09 15.17 -5.33
C ILE A 64 6.53 16.55 -4.96
N SER A 65 5.56 16.60 -4.05
CA SER A 65 4.96 17.86 -3.58
C SER A 65 6.00 18.80 -2.97
N LEU A 66 6.87 18.27 -2.11
CA LEU A 66 7.91 19.05 -1.44
C LEU A 66 9.07 19.47 -2.35
N LYS A 67 9.39 18.67 -3.37
CA LYS A 67 10.49 18.97 -4.32
C LYS A 67 10.07 19.89 -5.47
N ASN A 68 8.79 19.92 -5.84
CA ASN A 68 8.27 20.72 -6.95
C ASN A 68 7.20 21.73 -6.49
N GLN A 69 7.56 22.57 -5.51
CA GLN A 69 6.62 23.43 -4.79
C GLN A 69 5.96 24.52 -5.66
N PHE A 70 6.66 25.02 -6.67
CA PHE A 70 6.17 26.06 -7.59
C PHE A 70 5.57 25.49 -8.89
N GLY A 71 5.47 24.16 -9.00
CA GLY A 71 4.89 23.46 -10.15
C GLY A 71 3.64 22.67 -9.78
N ILE A 72 3.45 21.50 -10.41
CA ILE A 72 2.31 20.60 -10.13
C ILE A 72 2.43 19.83 -8.81
N GLY A 73 3.53 19.99 -8.07
CA GLY A 73 3.80 19.24 -6.84
C GLY A 73 2.70 19.38 -5.79
N PRO A 74 2.26 20.60 -5.42
CA PRO A 74 1.16 20.79 -4.47
C PRO A 74 -0.13 20.10 -4.88
N MET A 75 -0.44 20.07 -6.19
CA MET A 75 -1.63 19.38 -6.72
C MET A 75 -1.53 17.86 -6.54
N ILE A 76 -0.37 17.26 -6.81
CA ILE A 76 -0.12 15.82 -6.57
C ILE A 76 -0.25 15.50 -5.08
N GLY A 77 0.33 16.33 -4.21
CA GLY A 77 0.20 16.17 -2.76
C GLY A 77 -1.25 16.29 -2.27
N PHE A 78 -2.03 17.21 -2.84
CA PHE A 78 -3.46 17.34 -2.57
C PHE A 78 -4.23 16.09 -3.01
N LEU A 79 -4.03 15.61 -4.23
CA LEU A 79 -4.71 14.42 -4.77
C LEU A 79 -4.44 13.19 -3.91
N SER A 80 -3.18 12.94 -3.54
CA SER A 80 -2.83 11.81 -2.67
C SER A 80 -3.54 11.88 -1.31
N ARG A 81 -3.60 13.06 -0.68
CA ARG A 81 -4.35 13.26 0.58
C ARG A 81 -5.84 13.07 0.39
N LYS A 82 -6.39 13.51 -0.75
CA LYS A 82 -7.81 13.37 -1.07
C LYS A 82 -8.20 11.91 -1.28
N GLU A 83 -7.37 11.13 -1.97
CA GLU A 83 -7.58 9.69 -2.14
C GLU A 83 -7.59 8.95 -0.79
N LYS A 84 -6.66 9.29 0.12
CA LYS A 84 -6.61 8.75 1.48
C LYS A 84 -7.88 9.08 2.27
N GLU A 85 -8.36 10.32 2.20
CA GLU A 85 -9.62 10.72 2.82
C GLU A 85 -10.81 9.89 2.28
N ILE A 86 -10.91 9.73 0.96
CA ILE A 86 -11.97 8.95 0.33
C ILE A 86 -11.89 7.47 0.72
N LYS A 87 -10.68 6.87 0.78
CA LYS A 87 -10.48 5.50 1.26
C LYS A 87 -10.99 5.35 2.70
N ASN A 88 -10.61 6.25 3.60
CA ASN A 88 -11.05 6.22 4.99
C ASN A 88 -12.56 6.39 5.15
N LEU A 89 -13.18 7.29 4.39
CA LEU A 89 -14.64 7.42 4.36
C LEU A 89 -15.32 6.11 3.89
N LYS A 90 -14.79 5.46 2.86
CA LYS A 90 -15.32 4.15 2.40
C LYS A 90 -15.19 3.08 3.47
N ILE A 91 -14.06 3.02 4.17
CA ILE A 91 -13.82 2.07 5.27
C ILE A 91 -14.85 2.29 6.39
N ILE A 92 -15.05 3.55 6.80
CA ILE A 92 -16.03 3.91 7.83
C ILE A 92 -17.45 3.52 7.40
N VAL A 93 -17.86 3.89 6.19
CA VAL A 93 -19.21 3.61 5.68
C VAL A 93 -19.48 2.11 5.57
N ARG A 94 -18.52 1.34 5.05
CA ARG A 94 -18.64 -0.13 4.93
C ARG A 94 -18.67 -0.79 6.31
N GLY A 95 -17.71 -0.45 7.18
CA GLY A 95 -17.65 -1.00 8.53
C GLY A 95 -18.87 -0.64 9.38
N LYS A 96 -19.48 0.53 9.20
CA LYS A 96 -20.73 0.90 9.89
C LYS A 96 -21.96 0.18 9.38
N ARG A 97 -21.94 -0.28 8.12
CA ARG A 97 -23.05 -1.00 7.49
C ARG A 97 -23.04 -2.49 7.83
N GLU A 98 -21.86 -3.07 8.00
CA GLU A 98 -21.69 -4.50 8.27
C GLU A 98 -21.86 -4.81 9.77
N GLU A 99 -22.58 -5.88 10.07
CA GLU A 99 -22.72 -6.37 11.45
C GLU A 99 -21.40 -6.97 11.94
N GLY A 100 -21.09 -6.78 13.23
CA GLY A 100 -19.87 -7.32 13.86
C GLY A 100 -18.66 -6.39 13.86
N PHE A 101 -18.70 -5.26 13.16
CA PHE A 101 -17.62 -4.27 13.18
C PHE A 101 -17.82 -3.22 14.28
N THR A 102 -16.97 -3.28 15.31
CA THR A 102 -16.97 -2.26 16.37
C THR A 102 -16.28 -0.97 15.89
N PRO A 103 -16.60 0.20 16.47
CA PRO A 103 -15.89 1.44 16.16
C PRO A 103 -14.37 1.37 16.35
N ALA A 104 -13.90 0.57 17.31
CA ALA A 104 -12.47 0.35 17.53
C ALA A 104 -11.83 -0.39 16.35
N MET A 105 -12.44 -1.49 15.89
CA MET A 105 -11.98 -2.24 14.71
C MET A 105 -11.97 -1.37 13.46
N ILE A 106 -13.02 -0.56 13.23
CA ILE A 106 -13.08 0.35 12.09
C ILE A 106 -11.94 1.37 12.13
N LYS A 107 -11.58 1.85 13.32
CA LYS A 107 -10.48 2.80 13.51
C LYS A 107 -9.12 2.18 13.20
N GLU A 108 -8.92 0.91 13.54
CA GLU A 108 -7.69 0.16 13.24
C GLU A 108 -7.51 -0.11 11.73
N MET A 109 -8.60 -0.16 10.96
CA MET A 109 -8.55 -0.36 9.51
C MET A 109 -8.25 0.90 8.71
N LEU A 110 -8.25 2.09 9.32
CA LEU A 110 -8.01 3.33 8.58
C LEU A 110 -6.58 3.38 8.04
N VAL A 111 -6.45 3.85 6.80
CA VAL A 111 -5.17 3.99 6.10
C VAL A 111 -4.63 5.40 6.16
#